data_AF-A0AAD4Y084-F1
#
_entry.id   AF-A0AAD4Y084-F1
#
_cell.length_a   1.000
_cell.length_b   1.000
_cell.length_c   1.000
_cell.angle_alpha   90.00
_cell.angle_beta   90.00
_cell.angle_gamma   90.00
#
_symmetry.space_group_name_H-M   'P 1'
#
loop_
_entity.id
_entity.type
_entity.pdbx_description
1 polymer ?
#
loop_
_entity_poly.entity_id
_entity_poly.type
_entity_poly.pdbx_seq_one_letter_code
_entity_poly.pdbx_strand_id
1 'polypeptide(L)'
;MVASTSAPAALGPEPISLALWAQAVLVQPGRVTRGEELQGCRTSRNPLKELYPAFHITGRARFLLIHVFLPFVVYGKKGRMNGRSLIGAADDAYPGPLWRGPFGKKAGEAAHRGFPWLNLALIQGPAEQEPEETSMDDNPTAVKLDQGGNQAPQGQGRRRLPKALGYITGDMKEFANWLKDKPQALQFVDWVLRGISQVVFVSNPISGILILVGLLVQNPWCALNGCVGTVVSTLTALLLNQDRSAITAGLQGYNATLVGILMAIYSDKGNYFWWLLFPVSAMSMTCPIFSSALNSVLSKWDLPVFTLPFNMALSMYLSATGHFNPFFPSTLVTPVTSVPNVTWPDLSALQLLKSLPVGVGQIYGCDNPWAGGIFLGAILLSSPLMCLHAAIGSLLGIIAGLSLSAPFENIYAGLWGFNSSLACIAIGGMFMALTWQTHLLALACALFTAYLGASMSHVMAVVGLPSCTWPFCLATLLFLLLTTKNPNIYKMPISKVTYPEENRIFYLQSTKRTVQGPL
;
A
#
# COMPACT_ATOMS: atom_id res chain seq x y z
N MET A 1 -61.88 58.66 -10.83
CA MET A 1 -62.13 59.30 -9.52
C MET A 1 -61.25 58.62 -8.49
N VAL A 2 -60.48 59.43 -7.77
CA VAL A 2 -59.73 59.20 -6.51
C VAL A 2 -58.49 58.27 -6.54
N ALA A 3 -57.35 58.93 -6.34
CA ALA A 3 -56.06 58.39 -5.94
C ALA A 3 -55.93 58.32 -4.41
N SER A 4 -55.09 57.44 -3.86
CA SER A 4 -54.04 57.80 -2.88
C SER A 4 -53.31 56.58 -2.26
N THR A 5 -51.98 56.66 -2.31
CA THR A 5 -50.96 56.27 -1.31
C THR A 5 -50.90 54.85 -0.73
N SER A 6 -49.79 54.14 -1.00
CA SER A 6 -48.93 53.56 0.05
C SER A 6 -47.54 53.13 -0.49
N ALA A 7 -46.49 53.63 0.17
CA ALA A 7 -45.14 53.05 0.27
C ALA A 7 -44.79 53.09 1.77
N PRO A 8 -43.98 52.16 2.32
CA PRO A 8 -42.53 52.28 2.17
C PRO A 8 -41.77 50.95 1.98
N ALA A 9 -40.46 51.11 1.81
CA ALA A 9 -39.46 50.18 1.33
C ALA A 9 -38.86 49.24 2.40
N ALA A 10 -38.33 48.12 1.88
CA ALA A 10 -37.12 47.37 2.26
C ALA A 10 -36.85 47.02 3.74
N LEU A 11 -36.96 45.72 4.04
CA LEU A 11 -36.36 45.04 5.19
C LEU A 11 -35.41 43.95 4.68
N GLY A 12 -34.12 44.09 5.00
CA GLY A 12 -33.16 42.99 5.04
C GLY A 12 -32.56 42.92 6.45
N PRO A 13 -32.14 41.74 6.94
CA PRO A 13 -31.28 41.65 8.12
C PRO A 13 -29.87 41.14 7.80
N GLU A 14 -28.92 41.74 8.52
CA GLU A 14 -27.47 41.54 8.53
C GLU A 14 -26.98 40.17 9.03
N PRO A 15 -25.71 39.79 8.75
CA PRO A 15 -25.09 38.56 9.26
C PRO A 15 -24.44 38.75 10.66
N ILE A 16 -24.73 37.84 11.58
CA ILE A 16 -24.16 37.82 12.94
C ILE A 16 -22.86 36.98 13.01
N SER A 17 -21.81 37.71 13.38
CA SER A 17 -20.49 37.43 13.94
C SER A 17 -20.10 36.00 14.40
N LEU A 18 -18.89 35.60 13.96
CA LEU A 18 -18.16 34.36 14.22
C LEU A 18 -17.04 34.60 15.26
N ALA A 19 -17.39 35.16 16.42
CA ALA A 19 -16.42 35.64 17.43
C ALA A 19 -16.48 34.93 18.80
N LEU A 20 -17.04 33.71 18.89
CA LEU A 20 -17.35 33.07 20.17
C LEU A 20 -16.65 31.73 20.48
N TRP A 21 -15.55 31.39 19.80
CA TRP A 21 -14.83 30.11 20.05
C TRP A 21 -13.34 30.23 20.39
N ALA A 22 -12.78 31.44 20.51
CA ALA A 22 -11.36 31.64 20.80
C ALA A 22 -11.13 32.34 22.14
N GLN A 23 -11.63 31.79 23.25
CA GLN A 23 -11.23 32.23 24.60
C GLN A 23 -11.52 31.16 25.67
N ALA A 24 -10.77 30.07 25.64
CA ALA A 24 -10.56 29.24 26.83
C ALA A 24 -9.16 28.61 26.74
N VAL A 25 -8.44 28.64 27.86
CA VAL A 25 -7.08 28.10 28.08
C VAL A 25 -5.92 29.05 27.73
N LEU A 26 -5.80 30.14 28.51
CA LEU A 26 -4.50 30.67 28.96
C LEU A 26 -4.70 31.36 30.33
N VAL A 27 -4.46 30.61 31.41
CA VAL A 27 -4.37 31.15 32.78
C VAL A 27 -2.90 31.49 33.05
N GLN A 28 -2.63 32.75 33.39
CA GLN A 28 -1.37 33.26 33.94
C GLN A 28 -1.49 33.38 35.47
N PRO A 29 -0.36 33.39 36.21
CA PRO A 29 -0.30 34.23 37.39
C PRO A 29 0.96 35.12 37.47
N GLY A 30 0.74 36.36 37.94
CA GLY A 30 1.62 37.00 38.92
C GLY A 30 2.49 38.17 38.45
N ARG A 31 2.03 39.41 38.74
CA ARG A 31 2.84 40.64 38.80
C ARG A 31 3.78 40.64 40.02
N VAL A 32 4.99 41.21 39.87
CA VAL A 32 5.63 42.06 40.91
C VAL A 32 6.41 43.20 40.21
N THR A 33 6.23 44.41 40.74
CA THR A 33 6.76 45.72 40.30
C THR A 33 7.95 46.20 41.14
N ARG A 34 8.91 46.92 40.52
CA ARG A 34 9.82 47.99 41.02
C ARG A 34 10.97 48.12 39.99
N GLY A 35 11.54 49.24 39.58
CA GLY A 35 11.52 50.65 39.98
C GLY A 35 12.91 51.26 39.65
N GLU A 36 12.94 52.44 39.01
CA GLU A 36 14.00 53.49 38.99
C GLU A 36 15.32 53.24 38.20
N GLU A 37 15.61 54.05 37.15
CA GLU A 37 16.53 55.24 37.07
C GLU A 37 18.03 54.86 36.94
N LEU A 38 18.96 55.53 36.22
CA LEU A 38 19.10 56.70 35.34
C LEU A 38 20.55 56.69 34.76
N GLN A 39 20.77 57.43 33.66
CA GLN A 39 22.05 58.06 33.18
C GLN A 39 23.21 57.16 32.68
N GLY A 40 23.93 57.47 31.60
CA GLY A 40 23.90 58.59 30.65
C GLY A 40 25.10 58.55 29.66
N CYS A 41 24.94 59.24 28.51
CA CYS A 41 25.92 59.92 27.60
C CYS A 41 27.23 59.18 27.16
N ARG A 42 27.78 59.29 25.94
CA ARG A 42 27.58 60.18 24.77
C ARG A 42 28.36 59.65 23.54
N THR A 43 27.69 59.61 22.38
CA THR A 43 28.09 60.03 21.01
C THR A 43 29.41 59.63 20.33
N SER A 44 29.33 58.96 19.15
CA SER A 44 29.59 59.59 17.82
C SER A 44 29.18 58.73 16.61
N ARG A 45 28.20 59.27 15.86
CA ARG A 45 27.73 59.15 14.45
C ARG A 45 28.46 58.25 13.43
N ASN A 46 27.73 57.38 12.71
CA ASN A 46 27.06 57.67 11.41
C ASN A 46 26.19 56.47 10.91
N PRO A 47 25.24 56.67 9.98
CA PRO A 47 23.99 55.91 9.87
C PRO A 47 23.92 54.95 8.66
N LEU A 48 23.27 53.79 8.83
CA LEU A 48 22.50 53.01 7.83
C LEU A 48 22.22 51.60 8.36
N LYS A 49 21.11 51.43 9.05
CA LYS A 49 20.43 50.15 9.29
C LYS A 49 18.94 50.42 9.24
N GLU A 50 18.22 49.71 8.37
CA GLU A 50 16.96 49.01 8.67
C GLU A 50 16.29 48.57 7.35
N LEU A 51 16.29 47.26 7.09
CA LEU A 51 15.09 46.48 6.80
C LEU A 51 15.46 44.99 6.70
N TYR A 52 15.31 44.28 7.81
CA TYR A 52 15.23 42.81 7.85
C TYR A 52 14.12 42.48 8.85
N PRO A 53 12.99 41.88 8.44
CA PRO A 53 12.15 41.21 9.41
C PRO A 53 12.73 39.82 9.65
N ALA A 54 13.37 39.67 10.80
CA ALA A 54 13.59 38.38 11.42
C ALA A 54 12.22 37.74 11.68
N PHE A 55 11.87 36.71 10.90
CA PHE A 55 10.73 35.86 11.23
C PHE A 55 11.10 35.03 12.47
N HIS A 56 10.71 35.55 13.63
CA HIS A 56 10.70 34.84 14.89
C HIS A 56 9.62 33.74 14.81
N ILE A 57 10.00 32.56 14.30
CA ILE A 57 9.17 31.36 14.43
C ILE A 57 9.20 30.97 15.91
N THR A 58 8.05 31.06 16.56
CA THR A 58 7.86 30.68 17.95
C THR A 58 8.22 29.20 18.15
N GLY A 59 9.01 28.91 19.18
CA GLY A 59 9.58 27.58 19.49
C GLY A 59 8.57 26.44 19.76
N ARG A 60 7.26 26.68 19.58
CA ARG A 60 6.22 25.63 19.70
C ARG A 60 6.05 24.79 18.44
N ALA A 61 6.40 25.30 17.25
CA ALA A 61 6.29 24.53 16.00
C ALA A 61 7.40 23.46 15.85
N ARG A 62 8.58 23.66 16.46
CA ARG A 62 9.63 22.63 16.54
C ARG A 62 9.32 21.56 17.60
N PHE A 63 8.56 21.90 18.64
CA PHE A 63 8.24 20.97 19.72
C PHE A 63 7.15 19.95 19.35
N LEU A 64 6.25 20.30 18.43
CA LEU A 64 5.18 19.38 18.01
C LEU A 64 5.68 18.25 17.09
N LEU A 65 6.75 18.48 16.32
CA LEU A 65 7.35 17.44 15.46
C LEU A 65 8.23 16.45 16.26
N ILE A 66 8.88 16.91 17.34
CA ILE A 66 9.76 16.06 18.15
C ILE A 66 8.95 15.05 18.99
N HIS A 67 7.70 15.35 19.35
CA HIS A 67 6.85 14.44 20.14
C HIS A 67 6.01 13.44 19.32
N VAL A 68 5.90 13.62 18.00
CA VAL A 68 5.24 12.62 17.13
C VAL A 68 6.23 11.52 16.68
N PHE A 69 7.54 11.77 16.79
CA PHE A 69 8.58 10.88 16.25
C PHE A 69 9.40 10.08 17.29
N LEU A 70 9.12 10.19 18.59
CA LEU A 70 9.67 9.28 19.59
C LEU A 70 8.59 8.79 20.55
N PRO A 71 8.33 7.48 20.52
CA PRO A 71 8.51 6.73 21.76
C PRO A 71 9.22 5.40 21.47
N PHE A 72 10.40 5.18 22.04
CA PHE A 72 10.88 3.88 22.54
C PHE A 72 12.37 4.00 22.91
N VAL A 73 12.67 4.78 23.95
CA VAL A 73 13.84 4.54 24.79
C VAL A 73 13.39 4.76 26.23
N VAL A 74 13.82 3.87 27.12
CA VAL A 74 13.63 3.84 28.58
C VAL A 74 12.36 3.14 29.09
N TYR A 75 12.47 1.81 29.21
CA TYR A 75 12.04 1.12 30.43
C TYR A 75 13.06 0.01 30.75
N GLY A 76 14.23 0.41 31.25
CA GLY A 76 15.22 -0.49 31.83
C GLY A 76 14.86 -0.78 33.28
N LYS A 77 14.16 -1.89 33.54
CA LYS A 77 13.90 -2.37 34.90
C LYS A 77 15.22 -2.87 35.49
N LYS A 78 15.62 -2.24 36.60
CA LYS A 78 16.85 -2.48 37.35
C LYS A 78 16.83 -3.88 37.97
N GLY A 79 17.48 -4.84 37.32
CA GLY A 79 17.76 -6.19 37.84
C GLY A 79 19.24 -6.32 38.16
N ARG A 80 19.56 -6.34 39.45
CA ARG A 80 20.91 -6.52 40.02
C ARG A 80 21.23 -8.01 40.02
N MET A 81 22.31 -8.45 39.35
CA MET A 81 22.99 -9.71 39.67
C MET A 81 24.49 -9.62 39.30
N ASN A 82 25.29 -10.24 40.16
CA ASN A 82 26.72 -10.06 40.38
C ASN A 82 27.62 -10.72 39.32
N GLY A 83 28.72 -10.01 39.00
CA GLY A 83 30.11 -10.50 38.95
C GLY A 83 30.47 -11.77 38.17
N ARG A 84 31.28 -11.60 37.12
CA ARG A 84 32.72 -11.93 37.13
C ARG A 84 33.41 -11.41 35.86
N SER A 85 34.52 -10.71 36.10
CA SER A 85 35.52 -10.28 35.11
C SER A 85 36.42 -11.46 34.74
N LEU A 86 36.97 -11.47 33.53
CA LEU A 86 38.33 -11.95 33.24
C LEU A 86 38.78 -11.41 31.87
N ILE A 87 39.82 -10.57 31.91
CA ILE A 87 40.71 -10.20 30.81
C ILE A 87 41.91 -11.15 30.89
N GLY A 88 42.41 -11.64 29.74
CA GLY A 88 43.68 -12.36 29.63
C GLY A 88 44.10 -12.49 28.17
N ALA A 89 45.37 -12.21 27.89
CA ALA A 89 45.95 -11.86 26.59
C ALA A 89 46.73 -13.00 25.89
N ALA A 90 47.01 -12.76 24.60
CA ALA A 90 48.20 -13.10 23.78
C ALA A 90 48.63 -14.56 23.46
N ASP A 91 48.78 -14.78 22.14
CA ASP A 91 49.83 -15.45 21.35
C ASP A 91 50.24 -16.94 21.60
N ASP A 92 50.09 -17.79 20.56
CA ASP A 92 51.17 -18.33 19.68
C ASP A 92 50.77 -19.60 18.87
N ALA A 93 51.49 -19.82 17.76
CA ALA A 93 51.14 -20.53 16.52
C ALA A 93 51.43 -22.06 16.41
N TYR A 94 50.91 -22.72 15.34
CA TYR A 94 51.57 -23.64 14.35
C TYR A 94 50.51 -24.35 13.41
N PRO A 95 50.86 -24.98 12.25
CA PRO A 95 50.15 -24.75 10.98
C PRO A 95 49.71 -26.00 10.17
N GLY A 96 48.79 -25.77 9.23
CA GLY A 96 48.66 -26.48 7.93
C GLY A 96 47.58 -27.59 7.83
N PRO A 97 47.25 -28.08 6.61
CA PRO A 97 47.23 -27.39 5.31
C PRO A 97 46.01 -27.73 4.40
N LEU A 98 45.99 -27.08 3.22
CA LEU A 98 45.35 -27.48 1.95
C LEU A 98 43.81 -27.40 1.81
N TRP A 99 43.33 -26.58 0.85
CA TRP A 99 42.54 -27.04 -0.31
C TRP A 99 42.39 -25.92 -1.37
N ARG A 100 42.75 -26.24 -2.61
CA ARG A 100 42.58 -25.42 -3.83
C ARG A 100 41.19 -25.67 -4.44
N GLY A 101 40.62 -24.64 -5.07
CA GLY A 101 39.32 -24.72 -5.76
C GLY A 101 39.35 -25.45 -7.12
N PRO A 102 38.19 -25.73 -7.74
CA PRO A 102 38.12 -26.36 -9.04
C PRO A 102 37.42 -25.46 -10.08
N PHE A 103 38.21 -24.75 -10.88
CA PHE A 103 37.86 -24.50 -12.29
C PHE A 103 39.02 -25.04 -13.14
N GLY A 104 38.79 -26.18 -13.79
CA GLY A 104 39.72 -26.81 -14.72
C GLY A 104 38.97 -27.19 -15.99
N LYS A 105 39.31 -26.53 -17.10
CA LYS A 105 38.92 -26.92 -18.46
C LYS A 105 39.58 -28.25 -18.85
N LYS A 106 38.88 -29.06 -19.64
CA LYS A 106 39.45 -29.78 -20.81
C LYS A 106 38.35 -30.25 -21.76
N ALA A 107 38.63 -30.13 -23.05
CA ALA A 107 37.88 -30.63 -24.19
C ALA A 107 38.44 -31.99 -24.66
N GLY A 108 37.62 -32.79 -25.36
CA GLY A 108 38.07 -33.97 -26.12
C GLY A 108 36.94 -34.98 -26.44
N GLU A 109 36.62 -35.09 -27.73
CA GLU A 109 35.67 -35.95 -28.48
C GLU A 109 35.47 -37.42 -28.05
N ALA A 110 34.24 -37.97 -28.21
CA ALA A 110 33.83 -38.78 -29.38
C ALA A 110 32.49 -39.58 -29.18
N ALA A 111 31.57 -39.37 -30.13
CA ALA A 111 30.73 -40.35 -30.86
C ALA A 111 29.57 -41.17 -30.23
N HIS A 112 28.43 -41.04 -30.94
CA HIS A 112 27.34 -42.01 -31.25
C HIS A 112 26.38 -42.53 -30.16
N ARG A 113 25.14 -42.01 -30.19
CA ARG A 113 23.91 -42.75 -30.57
C ARG A 113 22.72 -41.78 -30.64
N GLY A 114 22.07 -41.72 -31.80
CA GLY A 114 20.88 -40.90 -32.03
C GLY A 114 19.58 -41.66 -31.77
N PHE A 115 18.47 -40.92 -31.69
CA PHE A 115 17.16 -41.29 -32.24
C PHE A 115 16.29 -40.01 -32.37
N PRO A 116 15.65 -39.77 -33.53
CA PRO A 116 14.72 -38.66 -33.76
C PRO A 116 13.26 -39.12 -33.55
N TRP A 117 12.31 -38.18 -33.44
CA TRP A 117 11.12 -38.10 -34.30
C TRP A 117 10.26 -36.87 -33.99
N LEU A 118 9.65 -36.34 -35.06
CA LEU A 118 8.99 -35.04 -35.22
C LEU A 118 7.54 -35.27 -35.70
N ASN A 119 6.63 -34.40 -35.24
CA ASN A 119 5.48 -33.80 -35.92
C ASN A 119 4.32 -34.58 -36.59
N LEU A 120 3.12 -34.09 -36.23
CA LEU A 120 1.92 -33.74 -37.02
C LEU A 120 1.42 -34.64 -38.16
N ALA A 121 0.12 -34.96 -38.11
CA ALA A 121 -0.72 -35.11 -39.29
C ALA A 121 -2.14 -34.59 -39.02
N LEU A 122 -2.70 -33.95 -40.05
CA LEU A 122 -4.02 -33.32 -40.19
C LEU A 122 -4.69 -33.96 -41.43
N ILE A 123 -6.04 -34.02 -41.45
CA ILE A 123 -6.96 -33.99 -42.61
C ILE A 123 -7.58 -35.32 -43.18
N GLN A 124 -8.94 -35.34 -43.15
CA GLN A 124 -10.00 -35.91 -44.03
C GLN A 124 -10.38 -37.42 -44.09
N GLY A 125 -11.71 -37.68 -44.06
CA GLY A 125 -12.44 -38.98 -44.24
C GLY A 125 -12.64 -39.38 -45.72
N PRO A 126 -13.66 -40.21 -46.15
CA PRO A 126 -14.99 -40.50 -45.58
C PRO A 126 -15.59 -41.96 -45.73
N ALA A 127 -16.88 -42.12 -45.35
CA ALA A 127 -17.93 -43.10 -45.76
C ALA A 127 -17.79 -44.59 -45.30
N GLU A 128 -18.81 -45.43 -45.01
CA GLU A 128 -20.29 -45.44 -45.05
C GLU A 128 -20.81 -46.73 -44.32
N GLN A 129 -22.13 -46.83 -44.06
CA GLN A 129 -22.98 -48.04 -43.83
C GLN A 129 -23.24 -48.60 -42.39
N GLU A 130 -24.46 -48.30 -41.89
CA GLU A 130 -25.38 -49.16 -41.08
C GLU A 130 -26.10 -50.20 -42.00
N PRO A 131 -27.00 -51.15 -41.58
CA PRO A 131 -27.87 -51.22 -40.38
C PRO A 131 -28.24 -52.64 -39.82
N GLU A 132 -29.29 -52.67 -38.97
CA GLU A 132 -30.24 -53.75 -38.53
C GLU A 132 -29.99 -54.41 -37.14
N GLU A 133 -30.84 -54.12 -36.13
CA GLU A 133 -32.20 -54.67 -35.80
C GLU A 133 -32.14 -56.16 -35.36
N THR A 134 -32.67 -56.66 -34.23
CA THR A 134 -33.97 -56.63 -33.53
C THR A 134 -33.73 -57.38 -32.18
N SER A 135 -34.52 -57.41 -31.10
CA SER A 135 -35.97 -57.60 -30.93
C SER A 135 -36.41 -57.23 -29.49
N MET A 136 -37.67 -56.79 -29.38
CA MET A 136 -38.44 -56.59 -28.15
C MET A 136 -38.75 -57.90 -27.41
N ASP A 137 -39.07 -57.80 -26.12
CA ASP A 137 -40.15 -58.58 -25.51
C ASP A 137 -40.73 -57.90 -24.25
N ASP A 138 -42.02 -58.15 -24.05
CA ASP A 138 -43.03 -57.40 -23.31
C ASP A 138 -43.07 -57.58 -21.78
N ASN A 139 -43.72 -56.60 -21.14
CA ASN A 139 -44.22 -56.49 -19.75
C ASN A 139 -45.42 -57.47 -19.50
N PRO A 140 -46.21 -57.48 -18.38
CA PRO A 140 -46.12 -56.76 -17.09
C PRO A 140 -46.49 -57.60 -15.82
N THR A 141 -46.20 -57.11 -14.60
CA THR A 141 -47.12 -57.28 -13.44
C THR A 141 -46.86 -56.23 -12.35
N ALA A 142 -47.94 -55.62 -11.87
CA ALA A 142 -47.95 -54.59 -10.84
C ALA A 142 -48.07 -55.19 -9.42
N VAL A 143 -47.29 -54.68 -8.46
CA VAL A 143 -47.68 -54.59 -7.03
C VAL A 143 -47.08 -53.32 -6.44
N LYS A 144 -47.94 -52.44 -5.90
CA LYS A 144 -47.58 -51.26 -5.09
C LYS A 144 -47.14 -51.70 -3.69
N LEU A 145 -46.07 -51.11 -3.15
CA LEU A 145 -45.97 -50.81 -1.72
C LEU A 145 -45.02 -49.62 -1.50
N ASP A 146 -45.52 -48.61 -0.79
CA ASP A 146 -44.83 -47.37 -0.40
C ASP A 146 -43.68 -47.62 0.58
N GLN A 147 -42.57 -46.88 0.41
CA GLN A 147 -41.86 -46.25 1.54
C GLN A 147 -40.93 -45.13 1.06
N GLY A 148 -41.14 -43.94 1.62
CA GLY A 148 -40.49 -42.71 1.23
C GLY A 148 -39.03 -42.61 1.65
N GLY A 149 -38.24 -41.98 0.76
CA GLY A 149 -36.92 -41.43 1.04
C GLY A 149 -36.74 -40.16 0.22
N ASN A 150 -36.75 -39.02 0.90
CA ASN A 150 -36.50 -37.69 0.34
C ASN A 150 -35.27 -37.68 -0.57
N GLN A 151 -35.48 -37.60 -1.88
CA GLN A 151 -34.45 -37.17 -2.82
C GLN A 151 -34.32 -35.66 -2.72
N ALA A 152 -33.27 -35.20 -2.04
CA ALA A 152 -32.85 -33.81 -2.13
C ALA A 152 -32.34 -33.53 -3.55
N PRO A 153 -32.76 -32.45 -4.22
CA PRO A 153 -32.22 -32.10 -5.53
C PRO A 153 -30.77 -31.66 -5.37
N GLN A 154 -29.83 -32.42 -5.94
CA GLN A 154 -28.47 -31.96 -6.16
C GLN A 154 -28.49 -30.84 -7.21
N GLY A 155 -28.64 -29.60 -6.76
CA GLY A 155 -28.43 -28.40 -7.56
C GLY A 155 -26.95 -28.23 -7.91
N GLN A 156 -26.47 -29.00 -8.89
CA GLN A 156 -25.19 -28.80 -9.54
C GLN A 156 -25.21 -27.52 -10.36
N GLY A 157 -24.61 -26.46 -9.81
CA GLY A 157 -24.33 -25.21 -10.51
C GLY A 157 -22.89 -24.73 -10.27
N ARG A 158 -21.92 -25.63 -10.08
CA ARG A 158 -20.50 -25.25 -10.01
C ARG A 158 -20.01 -24.99 -11.44
N ARG A 159 -20.03 -23.72 -11.86
CA ARG A 159 -19.28 -23.24 -13.04
C ARG A 159 -17.84 -23.75 -12.89
N ARG A 160 -17.44 -24.74 -13.71
CA ARG A 160 -16.07 -25.25 -13.76
C ARG A 160 -15.22 -24.14 -14.37
N LEU A 161 -14.66 -23.29 -13.52
CA LEU A 161 -13.50 -22.48 -13.92
C LEU A 161 -12.46 -23.44 -14.53
N PRO A 162 -11.85 -23.10 -15.67
CA PRO A 162 -10.83 -23.94 -16.28
C PRO A 162 -9.77 -24.27 -15.22
N LYS A 163 -9.37 -25.55 -15.08
CA LYS A 163 -8.43 -25.99 -14.04
C LYS A 163 -7.14 -25.13 -14.01
N ALA A 164 -6.69 -24.68 -15.17
CA ALA A 164 -5.53 -23.80 -15.32
C ALA A 164 -5.70 -22.44 -14.60
N LEU A 165 -6.90 -21.86 -14.59
CA LEU A 165 -7.15 -20.58 -13.93
C LEU A 165 -6.99 -20.71 -12.41
N GLY A 166 -7.38 -21.85 -11.84
CA GLY A 166 -7.23 -22.12 -10.40
C GLY A 166 -5.78 -22.15 -9.91
N TYR A 167 -4.80 -22.45 -10.78
CA TYR A 167 -3.38 -22.46 -10.42
C TYR A 167 -2.74 -21.07 -10.39
N ILE A 168 -3.34 -20.10 -11.08
CA ILE A 168 -2.80 -18.74 -11.24
C ILE A 168 -3.55 -17.69 -10.42
N THR A 169 -4.70 -18.04 -9.84
CA THR A 169 -5.51 -17.17 -8.96
C THR A 169 -5.07 -17.21 -7.49
N GLY A 170 -5.50 -16.23 -6.70
CA GLY A 170 -5.17 -16.13 -5.28
C GLY A 170 -3.67 -16.05 -5.03
N ASP A 171 -3.21 -16.63 -3.92
CA ASP A 171 -1.81 -16.57 -3.50
C ASP A 171 -0.87 -17.56 -4.24
N MET A 172 -1.41 -18.35 -5.18
CA MET A 172 -0.67 -19.41 -5.89
C MET A 172 0.11 -20.36 -4.96
N LYS A 173 -0.54 -20.85 -3.90
CA LYS A 173 0.08 -21.71 -2.86
C LYS A 173 0.68 -23.01 -3.43
N GLU A 174 0.03 -23.61 -4.42
CA GLU A 174 0.53 -24.81 -5.11
C GLU A 174 1.84 -24.55 -5.85
N PHE A 175 1.93 -23.41 -6.54
CA PHE A 175 3.17 -23.00 -7.21
C PHE A 175 4.29 -22.75 -6.20
N ALA A 176 4.00 -22.04 -5.10
CA ALA A 176 4.96 -21.81 -4.03
C ALA A 176 5.46 -23.12 -3.40
N ASN A 177 4.59 -24.11 -3.22
CA ASN A 177 4.96 -25.43 -2.72
C ASN A 177 5.86 -26.18 -3.70
N TRP A 178 5.51 -26.19 -5.00
CA TRP A 178 6.33 -26.79 -6.05
C TRP A 178 7.72 -26.13 -6.17
N LEU A 179 7.82 -24.84 -5.85
CA LEU A 179 9.05 -24.06 -5.96
C LEU A 179 10.09 -24.35 -4.86
N LYS A 180 9.67 -24.92 -3.73
CA LYS A 180 10.55 -25.17 -2.56
C LYS A 180 11.76 -26.04 -2.90
N ASP A 181 11.61 -26.98 -3.83
CA ASP A 181 12.66 -27.91 -4.25
C ASP A 181 13.40 -27.45 -5.52
N LYS A 182 13.20 -26.20 -5.96
CA LYS A 182 13.81 -25.62 -7.18
C LYS A 182 15.01 -24.74 -6.84
N PRO A 183 15.85 -24.38 -7.84
CA PRO A 183 17.05 -23.57 -7.60
C PRO A 183 16.75 -22.26 -6.86
N GLN A 184 17.65 -21.86 -5.96
CA GLN A 184 17.49 -20.68 -5.11
C GLN A 184 17.27 -19.39 -5.92
N ALA A 185 17.88 -19.26 -7.09
CA ALA A 185 17.68 -18.10 -7.97
C ALA A 185 16.22 -17.98 -8.43
N LEU A 186 15.56 -19.11 -8.74
CA LEU A 186 14.16 -19.09 -9.15
C LEU A 186 13.22 -18.78 -7.98
N GLN A 187 13.52 -19.31 -6.79
CA GLN A 187 12.81 -18.93 -5.56
C GLN A 187 12.96 -17.43 -5.29
N PHE A 188 14.17 -16.89 -5.42
CA PHE A 188 14.42 -15.47 -5.23
C PHE A 188 13.63 -14.58 -6.20
N VAL A 189 13.54 -14.96 -7.48
CA VAL A 189 12.71 -14.25 -8.46
C VAL A 189 11.23 -14.27 -8.07
N ASP A 190 10.70 -15.41 -7.60
CA ASP A 190 9.32 -15.49 -7.09
C ASP A 190 9.10 -14.53 -5.91
N TRP A 191 10.04 -14.46 -4.96
CA TRP A 191 9.94 -13.56 -3.80
C TRP A 191 9.94 -12.08 -4.21
N VAL A 192 10.75 -11.71 -5.21
CA VAL A 192 10.79 -10.36 -5.78
C VAL A 192 9.47 -10.02 -6.46
N LEU A 193 8.93 -10.92 -7.30
CA LEU A 193 7.66 -10.69 -8.00
C LEU A 193 6.47 -10.60 -7.03
N ARG A 194 6.43 -11.48 -6.03
CA ARG A 194 5.46 -11.37 -4.92
C ARG A 194 5.65 -10.06 -4.15
N GLY A 195 6.90 -9.63 -3.94
CA GLY A 195 7.20 -8.34 -3.32
C GLY A 195 6.66 -7.16 -4.12
N ILE A 196 6.72 -7.20 -5.45
CA ILE A 196 6.11 -6.17 -6.30
C ILE A 196 4.59 -6.17 -6.13
N SER A 197 3.93 -7.34 -6.17
CA SER A 197 2.47 -7.43 -6.04
C SER A 197 1.94 -7.09 -4.64
N GLN A 198 2.75 -7.26 -3.60
CA GLN A 198 2.36 -7.01 -2.21
C GLN A 198 2.08 -5.54 -1.89
N VAL A 199 2.50 -4.60 -2.76
CA VAL A 199 2.13 -3.17 -2.64
C VAL A 199 0.60 -2.99 -2.61
N VAL A 200 -0.14 -3.86 -3.30
CA VAL A 200 -1.61 -3.91 -3.32
C VAL A 200 -2.17 -5.11 -2.54
N PHE A 201 -1.40 -5.62 -1.57
CA PHE A 201 -1.71 -6.77 -0.70
C PHE A 201 -1.84 -8.12 -1.42
N VAL A 202 -1.34 -8.23 -2.65
CA VAL A 202 -1.41 -9.47 -3.43
C VAL A 202 -0.11 -10.26 -3.27
N SER A 203 -0.20 -11.56 -2.96
CA SER A 203 0.95 -12.48 -2.95
C SER A 203 0.90 -13.39 -4.18
N ASN A 204 1.11 -12.84 -5.37
CA ASN A 204 0.99 -13.58 -6.63
C ASN A 204 2.09 -13.15 -7.62
N PRO A 205 3.02 -14.04 -8.01
CA PRO A 205 4.13 -13.68 -8.89
C PRO A 205 3.66 -13.27 -10.30
N ILE A 206 2.55 -13.82 -10.82
CA ILE A 206 2.01 -13.44 -12.13
C ILE A 206 1.41 -12.05 -12.07
N SER A 207 0.67 -11.72 -11.01
CA SER A 207 0.24 -10.35 -10.74
C SER A 207 1.45 -9.41 -10.64
N GLY A 208 2.54 -9.84 -10.00
CA GLY A 208 3.80 -9.10 -9.96
C GLY A 208 4.40 -8.82 -11.34
N ILE A 209 4.38 -9.80 -12.24
CA ILE A 209 4.81 -9.61 -13.65
C ILE A 209 3.91 -8.60 -14.36
N LEU A 210 2.59 -8.72 -14.23
CA LEU A 210 1.65 -7.78 -14.86
C LEU A 210 1.85 -6.35 -14.33
N ILE A 211 2.07 -6.19 -13.02
CA ILE A 211 2.41 -4.90 -12.43
C ILE A 211 3.73 -4.38 -12.99
N LEU A 212 4.75 -5.23 -13.13
CA LEU A 212 6.01 -4.81 -13.76
C LEU A 212 5.81 -4.35 -15.21
N VAL A 213 4.95 -5.02 -15.99
CA VAL A 213 4.57 -4.58 -17.34
C VAL A 213 3.89 -3.20 -17.29
N GLY A 214 2.95 -2.98 -16.36
CA GLY A 214 2.33 -1.67 -16.19
C GLY A 214 3.32 -0.57 -15.79
N LEU A 215 4.31 -0.88 -14.95
CA LEU A 215 5.41 0.03 -14.61
C LEU A 215 6.30 0.34 -15.83
N LEU A 216 6.58 -0.65 -16.68
CA LEU A 216 7.32 -0.45 -17.93
C LEU A 216 6.54 0.40 -18.94
N VAL A 217 5.21 0.23 -19.00
CA VAL A 217 4.30 1.06 -19.81
C VAL A 217 4.26 2.51 -19.30
N GLN A 218 4.36 2.71 -17.99
CA GLN A 218 4.50 4.05 -17.40
C GLN A 218 5.86 4.66 -17.74
N ASN A 219 6.93 4.05 -17.23
CA ASN A 219 8.30 4.53 -17.35
C ASN A 219 9.31 3.42 -16.98
N PRO A 220 10.12 2.93 -17.94
CA PRO A 220 11.14 1.92 -17.67
C PRO A 220 12.17 2.30 -16.61
N TRP A 221 12.47 3.59 -16.45
CA TRP A 221 13.38 4.07 -15.40
C TRP A 221 12.79 3.88 -14.00
N CYS A 222 11.51 4.19 -13.81
CA CYS A 222 10.81 3.94 -12.55
C CYS A 222 10.71 2.44 -12.27
N ALA A 223 10.39 1.63 -13.29
CA ALA A 223 10.36 0.17 -13.17
C ALA A 223 11.70 -0.41 -12.70
N LEU A 224 12.82 0.06 -13.29
CA LEU A 224 14.16 -0.34 -12.89
C LEU A 224 14.46 0.00 -11.43
N ASN A 225 14.20 1.25 -11.01
CA ASN A 225 14.45 1.67 -9.63
C ASN A 225 13.58 0.89 -8.63
N GLY A 226 12.32 0.62 -8.98
CA GLY A 226 11.44 -0.26 -8.22
C GLY A 226 12.03 -1.66 -8.05
N CYS A 227 12.43 -2.32 -9.14
CA CYS A 227 13.05 -3.64 -9.09
C CYS A 227 14.34 -3.67 -8.28
N VAL A 228 15.22 -2.68 -8.44
CA VAL A 228 16.45 -2.55 -7.64
C VAL A 228 16.09 -2.46 -6.16
N GLY A 229 15.12 -1.62 -5.80
CA GLY A 229 14.66 -1.52 -4.41
C GLY A 229 14.15 -2.83 -3.85
N THR A 230 13.27 -3.53 -4.58
CA THR A 230 12.73 -4.84 -4.16
C THR A 230 13.83 -5.88 -3.95
N VAL A 231 14.80 -5.96 -4.88
CA VAL A 231 15.93 -6.90 -4.81
C VAL A 231 16.80 -6.59 -3.60
N VAL A 232 17.21 -5.33 -3.42
CA VAL A 232 18.08 -4.91 -2.32
C VAL A 232 17.42 -5.15 -0.97
N SER A 233 16.12 -4.83 -0.83
CA SER A 233 15.38 -5.05 0.42
C SER A 233 15.22 -6.54 0.74
N THR A 234 14.90 -7.37 -0.27
CA THR A 234 14.81 -8.83 -0.09
C THR A 234 16.15 -9.42 0.34
N LEU A 235 17.27 -9.01 -0.30
CA LEU A 235 18.62 -9.42 0.10
C LEU A 235 18.97 -8.95 1.52
N THR A 236 18.60 -7.72 1.87
CA THR A 236 18.84 -7.18 3.21
C THR A 236 18.05 -7.94 4.28
N ALA A 237 16.80 -8.33 3.98
CA ALA A 237 16.00 -9.17 4.88
C ALA A 237 16.62 -10.57 5.07
N LEU A 238 17.21 -11.14 4.02
CA LEU A 238 17.97 -12.40 4.13
C LEU A 238 19.21 -12.23 5.02
N LEU A 239 19.96 -11.14 4.83
CA LEU A 239 21.16 -10.80 5.61
C LEU A 239 20.85 -10.57 7.08
N LEU A 240 19.74 -9.87 7.38
CA LEU A 240 19.25 -9.60 8.74
C LEU A 240 18.49 -10.79 9.36
N ASN A 241 18.54 -11.97 8.71
CA ASN A 241 17.89 -13.20 9.13
C ASN A 241 16.40 -13.01 9.53
N GLN A 242 15.67 -12.23 8.74
CA GLN A 242 14.23 -12.03 8.93
C GLN A 242 13.45 -13.30 8.62
N ASP A 243 12.22 -13.38 9.14
CA ASP A 243 11.35 -14.55 8.96
C ASP A 243 11.21 -14.94 7.48
N ARG A 244 11.52 -16.21 7.21
CA ARG A 244 11.49 -16.78 5.86
C ARG A 244 10.06 -16.84 5.30
N SER A 245 9.05 -17.00 6.15
CA SER A 245 7.66 -17.01 5.68
C SER A 245 7.25 -15.63 5.14
N ALA A 246 7.63 -14.55 5.84
CA ALA A 246 7.41 -13.19 5.38
C ALA A 246 8.18 -12.86 4.08
N ILE A 247 9.43 -13.34 3.95
CA ILE A 247 10.25 -13.15 2.73
C ILE A 247 9.61 -13.86 1.53
N THR A 248 9.25 -15.14 1.69
CA THR A 248 8.66 -15.94 0.61
C THR A 248 7.29 -15.43 0.18
N ALA A 249 6.53 -14.80 1.09
CA ALA A 249 5.29 -14.10 0.77
C ALA A 249 5.47 -12.70 0.15
N GLY A 250 6.71 -12.22 -0.03
CA GLY A 250 7.02 -10.91 -0.60
C GLY A 250 6.87 -9.73 0.38
N LEU A 251 6.60 -9.97 1.66
CA LEU A 251 6.35 -8.91 2.65
C LEU A 251 7.58 -8.04 2.96
N GLN A 252 8.77 -8.49 2.57
CA GLN A 252 10.03 -7.74 2.72
C GLN A 252 10.42 -6.95 1.47
N GLY A 253 9.66 -7.05 0.37
CA GLY A 253 9.99 -6.40 -0.91
C GLY A 253 9.18 -5.12 -1.19
N TYR A 254 7.88 -5.13 -0.89
CA TYR A 254 6.94 -4.13 -1.40
C TYR A 254 7.21 -2.69 -0.97
N ASN A 255 7.65 -2.49 0.28
CA ASN A 255 8.00 -1.15 0.76
C ASN A 255 9.14 -0.56 -0.07
N ALA A 256 10.16 -1.36 -0.38
CA ALA A 256 11.30 -0.90 -1.17
C ALA A 256 10.98 -0.76 -2.67
N THR A 257 10.03 -1.52 -3.19
CA THR A 257 9.45 -1.29 -4.53
C THR A 257 8.95 0.16 -4.64
N LEU A 258 8.15 0.61 -3.66
CA LEU A 258 7.65 1.98 -3.62
C LEU A 258 8.77 3.00 -3.38
N VAL A 259 9.74 2.71 -2.50
CA VAL A 259 10.89 3.61 -2.27
C VAL A 259 11.62 3.86 -3.60
N GLY A 260 11.98 2.82 -4.34
CA GLY A 260 12.67 2.95 -5.61
C GLY A 260 11.88 3.77 -6.64
N ILE A 261 10.59 3.45 -6.83
CA ILE A 261 9.75 4.13 -7.82
C ILE A 261 9.56 5.61 -7.46
N LEU A 262 9.21 5.91 -6.21
CA LEU A 262 8.87 7.28 -5.80
C LEU A 262 10.12 8.15 -5.62
N MET A 263 11.29 7.57 -5.32
CA MET A 263 12.56 8.32 -5.40
C MET A 263 12.88 8.75 -6.83
N ALA A 264 12.56 7.91 -7.83
CA ALA A 264 12.71 8.29 -9.24
C ALA A 264 11.71 9.38 -9.65
N ILE A 265 10.45 9.29 -9.21
CA ILE A 265 9.41 10.28 -9.52
C ILE A 265 9.71 11.65 -8.90
N TYR A 266 10.14 11.67 -7.64
CA TYR A 266 10.42 12.92 -6.92
C TYR A 266 11.84 13.45 -7.15
N SER A 267 12.63 12.87 -8.07
CA SER A 267 13.95 13.41 -8.42
C SER A 267 13.84 14.51 -9.46
N ASP A 268 14.46 15.66 -9.19
CA ASP A 268 14.50 16.80 -10.12
C ASP A 268 15.56 16.62 -11.24
N LYS A 269 16.28 15.49 -11.25
CA LYS A 269 17.30 15.17 -12.26
C LYS A 269 16.73 14.43 -13.48
N GLY A 270 15.46 14.02 -13.44
CA GLY A 270 14.79 13.31 -14.53
C GLY A 270 15.23 11.85 -14.71
N ASN A 271 14.90 11.30 -15.88
CA ASN A 271 15.12 9.89 -16.19
C ASN A 271 16.60 9.54 -16.39
N TYR A 272 16.97 8.32 -16.01
CA TYR A 272 18.32 7.74 -16.20
C TYR A 272 19.45 8.53 -15.52
N PHE A 273 19.13 9.27 -14.45
CA PHE A 273 20.13 9.78 -13.52
C PHE A 273 20.70 8.61 -12.69
N TRP A 274 21.70 7.91 -13.24
CA TRP A 274 22.24 6.66 -12.70
C TRP A 274 22.74 6.74 -11.25
N TRP A 275 23.22 7.92 -10.82
CA TRP A 275 23.62 8.15 -9.43
C TRP A 275 22.48 7.89 -8.43
N LEU A 276 21.22 8.02 -8.85
CA LEU A 276 20.06 7.76 -8.01
C LEU A 276 19.99 6.30 -7.49
N LEU A 277 20.61 5.35 -8.19
CA LEU A 277 20.65 3.96 -7.74
C LEU A 277 21.38 3.78 -6.40
N PHE A 278 22.31 4.68 -6.06
CA PHE A 278 22.99 4.67 -4.76
C PHE A 278 22.05 4.95 -3.58
N PRO A 279 21.37 6.12 -3.52
CA PRO A 279 20.41 6.36 -2.45
C PRO A 279 19.21 5.41 -2.53
N VAL A 280 18.76 4.98 -3.72
CA VAL A 280 17.68 3.95 -3.83
C VAL A 280 18.09 2.66 -3.12
N SER A 281 19.30 2.17 -3.35
CA SER A 281 19.81 0.98 -2.66
C SER A 281 19.91 1.22 -1.15
N ALA A 282 20.52 2.34 -0.74
CA ALA A 282 20.68 2.67 0.68
C ALA A 282 19.34 2.76 1.43
N MET A 283 18.35 3.46 0.88
CA MET A 283 17.02 3.58 1.48
C MET A 283 16.28 2.24 1.47
N SER A 284 16.45 1.42 0.43
CA SER A 284 15.84 0.08 0.36
C SER A 284 16.39 -0.86 1.43
N MET A 285 17.67 -0.74 1.81
CA MET A 285 18.25 -1.49 2.94
C MET A 285 17.60 -1.13 4.29
N THR A 286 17.02 0.07 4.42
CA THR A 286 16.33 0.48 5.66
C THR A 286 14.92 -0.12 5.77
N CYS A 287 14.31 -0.56 4.66
CA CYS A 287 12.93 -1.04 4.67
C CYS A 287 12.70 -2.26 5.58
N PRO A 288 13.54 -3.32 5.57
CA PRO A 288 13.40 -4.43 6.51
C PRO A 288 13.61 -4.01 7.97
N ILE A 289 14.48 -3.03 8.22
CA ILE A 289 14.75 -2.48 9.57
C ILE A 289 13.48 -1.80 10.11
N PHE A 290 12.92 -0.86 9.34
CA PHE A 290 11.65 -0.21 9.69
C PHE A 290 10.52 -1.22 9.83
N SER A 291 10.43 -2.18 8.91
CA SER A 291 9.39 -3.22 8.94
C SER A 291 9.47 -4.06 10.21
N SER A 292 10.66 -4.50 10.60
CA SER A 292 10.89 -5.27 11.84
C SER A 292 10.56 -4.44 13.10
N ALA A 293 11.03 -3.18 13.16
CA ALA A 293 10.77 -2.30 14.29
C ALA A 293 9.28 -2.00 14.45
N LEU A 294 8.58 -1.65 13.37
CA LEU A 294 7.14 -1.39 13.37
C LEU A 294 6.35 -2.66 13.72
N ASN A 295 6.74 -3.82 13.17
CA ASN A 295 6.07 -5.07 13.46
C ASN A 295 6.21 -5.46 14.94
N SER A 296 7.34 -5.16 15.59
CA SER A 296 7.55 -5.40 17.02
C SER A 296 6.58 -4.62 17.93
N VAL A 297 6.04 -3.51 17.41
CA VAL A 297 5.04 -2.69 18.10
C VAL A 297 3.64 -3.12 17.67
N LEU A 298 3.33 -3.07 16.38
CA LEU A 298 1.98 -3.24 15.83
C LEU A 298 1.44 -4.67 15.97
N SER A 299 2.30 -5.68 15.95
CA SER A 299 1.88 -7.08 16.17
C SER A 299 1.28 -7.31 17.57
N LYS A 300 1.60 -6.47 18.57
CA LYS A 300 0.99 -6.54 19.90
C LYS A 300 -0.52 -6.25 19.89
N TRP A 301 -0.99 -5.53 18.87
CA TRP A 301 -2.41 -5.27 18.62
C TRP A 301 -2.92 -6.04 17.39
N ASP A 302 -2.14 -7.02 16.90
CA ASP A 302 -2.42 -7.81 15.71
C ASP A 302 -2.70 -6.90 14.49
N LEU A 303 -1.84 -5.90 14.27
CA LEU A 303 -1.93 -4.94 13.17
C LEU A 303 -0.78 -5.13 12.18
N PRO A 304 -1.04 -4.95 10.87
CA PRO A 304 0.02 -4.98 9.86
C PRO A 304 0.81 -3.67 9.86
N VAL A 305 2.03 -3.70 9.32
CA VAL A 305 2.86 -2.49 9.17
C VAL A 305 2.47 -1.61 7.98
N PHE A 306 1.71 -2.16 7.02
CA PHE A 306 1.36 -1.49 5.76
C PHE A 306 2.58 -0.85 5.07
N THR A 307 2.38 0.26 4.38
CA THR A 307 3.45 1.01 3.72
C THR A 307 4.13 2.03 4.64
N LEU A 308 4.00 1.90 5.97
CA LEU A 308 4.72 2.76 6.92
C LEU A 308 6.24 2.73 6.72
N PRO A 309 6.90 1.57 6.51
CA PRO A 309 8.34 1.54 6.23
C PRO A 309 8.73 2.36 5.00
N PHE A 310 7.96 2.26 3.92
CA PHE A 310 8.12 3.08 2.71
C PHE A 310 7.98 4.58 3.03
N ASN A 311 6.87 4.96 3.67
CA ASN A 311 6.57 6.37 3.93
C ASN A 311 7.60 7.01 4.86
N MET A 312 8.08 6.30 5.88
CA MET A 312 9.16 6.74 6.76
C MET A 312 10.48 6.89 6.01
N ALA A 313 10.87 5.89 5.21
CA ALA A 313 12.10 5.94 4.43
C ALA A 313 12.08 7.09 3.41
N LEU A 314 11.02 7.21 2.61
CA LEU A 314 10.93 8.26 1.59
C LEU A 314 10.86 9.66 2.22
N SER A 315 10.10 9.85 3.30
CA SER A 315 10.02 11.14 3.99
C SER A 315 11.38 11.54 4.58
N MET A 316 12.12 10.56 5.15
CA MET A 316 13.48 10.76 5.65
C MET A 316 14.43 11.14 4.51
N TYR A 317 14.39 10.44 3.37
CA TYR A 317 15.24 10.74 2.22
C TYR A 317 14.96 12.13 1.64
N LEU A 318 13.69 12.42 1.31
CA LEU A 318 13.30 13.68 0.67
C LEU A 318 13.54 14.90 1.58
N SER A 319 13.43 14.74 2.90
CA SER A 319 13.77 15.82 3.85
C SER A 319 15.28 16.01 4.02
N ALA A 320 16.06 14.93 3.94
CA ALA A 320 17.52 14.99 4.04
C ALA A 320 18.16 15.60 2.79
N THR A 321 17.61 15.33 1.60
CA THR A 321 18.08 15.94 0.36
C THR A 321 17.42 17.30 0.13
N GLY A 322 16.09 17.31 0.01
CA GLY A 322 15.31 18.48 -0.38
C GLY A 322 15.62 18.98 -1.79
N HIS A 323 14.94 20.05 -2.18
CA HIS A 323 15.07 20.62 -3.52
C HIS A 323 16.47 21.19 -3.80
N PHE A 324 17.15 21.71 -2.78
CA PHE A 324 18.42 22.42 -2.93
C PHE A 324 19.66 21.53 -2.77
N ASN A 325 19.51 20.20 -2.72
CA ASN A 325 20.67 19.31 -2.63
C ASN A 325 21.52 19.39 -3.93
N PRO A 326 22.85 19.57 -3.84
CA PRO A 326 23.69 19.65 -5.03
C PRO A 326 23.72 18.36 -5.87
N PHE A 327 23.59 17.19 -5.23
CA PHE A 327 23.71 15.89 -5.89
C PHE A 327 22.35 15.29 -6.24
N PHE A 328 21.43 15.26 -5.27
CA PHE A 328 20.15 14.56 -5.34
C PHE A 328 18.96 15.50 -5.07
N PRO A 329 18.77 16.58 -5.85
CA PRO A 329 17.67 17.51 -5.65
C PRO A 329 16.33 16.81 -5.86
N SER A 330 15.37 17.06 -4.96
CA SER A 330 14.00 16.62 -5.13
C SER A 330 13.16 17.67 -5.88
N THR A 331 12.07 17.24 -6.51
CA THR A 331 11.08 18.17 -7.08
C THR A 331 10.55 19.11 -6.00
N LEU A 332 10.40 20.39 -6.32
CA LEU A 332 9.92 21.39 -5.37
C LEU A 332 8.42 21.17 -5.07
N VAL A 333 8.08 20.98 -3.80
CA VAL A 333 6.70 20.92 -3.32
C VAL A 333 6.42 22.19 -2.52
N THR A 334 5.39 22.92 -2.91
CA THR A 334 4.98 24.18 -2.26
C THR A 334 3.54 24.10 -1.75
N PRO A 335 3.23 24.75 -0.61
CA PRO A 335 1.86 24.84 -0.13
C PRO A 335 1.00 25.69 -1.07
N VAL A 336 -0.30 25.40 -1.11
CA VAL A 336 -1.29 26.24 -1.81
C VAL A 336 -1.42 27.56 -1.05
N THR A 337 -1.24 28.68 -1.74
CA THR A 337 -1.28 30.04 -1.15
C THR A 337 -2.42 30.91 -1.67
N SER A 338 -3.13 30.46 -2.70
CA SER A 338 -4.27 31.15 -3.30
C SER A 338 -5.41 30.19 -3.56
N VAL A 339 -6.64 30.70 -3.55
CA VAL A 339 -7.82 29.92 -3.91
C VAL A 339 -7.73 29.53 -5.40
N PRO A 340 -7.84 28.24 -5.76
CA PRO A 340 -7.82 27.83 -7.16
C PRO A 340 -9.10 28.29 -7.88
N ASN A 341 -8.97 28.70 -9.13
CA ASN A 341 -10.12 29.08 -9.95
C ASN A 341 -10.73 27.82 -10.59
N VAL A 342 -11.88 27.36 -10.09
CA VAL A 342 -12.57 26.15 -10.57
C VAL A 342 -13.77 26.53 -11.43
N THR A 343 -13.70 26.26 -12.72
CA THR A 343 -14.77 26.46 -13.70
C THR A 343 -15.61 25.18 -13.83
N TRP A 344 -16.63 25.01 -12.99
CA TRP A 344 -17.50 23.83 -12.95
C TRP A 344 -18.05 23.33 -14.31
N PRO A 345 -18.41 24.21 -15.27
CA PRO A 345 -18.84 23.77 -16.60
C PRO A 345 -17.77 22.99 -17.40
N ASP A 346 -16.48 23.16 -17.08
CA ASP A 346 -15.37 22.47 -17.77
C ASP A 346 -15.17 21.03 -17.27
N LEU A 347 -15.94 20.59 -16.27
CA LEU A 347 -15.85 19.25 -15.73
C LEU A 347 -16.17 18.19 -16.80
N SER A 348 -15.16 17.40 -17.17
CA SER A 348 -15.28 16.36 -18.18
C SER A 348 -15.59 14.98 -17.58
N ALA A 349 -16.75 14.41 -17.93
CA ALA A 349 -17.12 13.05 -17.53
C ALA A 349 -16.13 11.99 -18.05
N LEU A 350 -15.58 12.18 -19.25
CA LEU A 350 -14.57 11.27 -19.81
C LEU A 350 -13.27 11.29 -19.00
N GLN A 351 -12.85 12.48 -18.54
CA GLN A 351 -11.66 12.59 -17.69
C GLN A 351 -11.90 11.98 -16.31
N LEU A 352 -13.09 12.17 -15.73
CA LEU A 352 -13.48 11.49 -14.49
C LEU A 352 -13.47 9.96 -14.64
N LEU A 353 -13.92 9.43 -15.77
CA LEU A 353 -13.86 8.00 -16.03
C LEU A 353 -12.41 7.50 -16.15
N LYS A 354 -11.51 8.30 -16.77
CA LYS A 354 -10.07 8.01 -16.84
C LYS A 354 -9.39 8.13 -15.47
N SER A 355 -9.84 9.02 -14.59
CA SER A 355 -9.33 9.16 -13.22
C SER A 355 -9.44 7.87 -12.42
N LEU A 356 -10.41 7.00 -12.72
CA LEU A 356 -10.62 5.76 -11.97
C LEU A 356 -9.42 4.81 -12.08
N PRO A 357 -8.99 4.34 -13.27
CA PRO A 357 -7.77 3.55 -13.39
C PRO A 357 -6.52 4.36 -13.03
N VAL A 358 -6.45 5.67 -13.33
CA VAL A 358 -5.29 6.50 -12.96
C VAL A 358 -5.11 6.56 -11.44
N GLY A 359 -6.18 6.66 -10.67
CA GLY A 359 -6.13 6.60 -9.20
C GLY A 359 -5.57 5.26 -8.69
N VAL A 360 -5.80 4.15 -9.39
CA VAL A 360 -5.15 2.86 -9.06
C VAL A 360 -3.69 2.85 -9.51
N GLY A 361 -3.38 3.46 -10.66
CA GLY A 361 -2.02 3.68 -11.15
C GLY A 361 -1.14 4.42 -10.14
N GLN A 362 -1.68 5.47 -9.53
CA GLN A 362 -0.99 6.31 -8.56
C GLN A 362 -0.61 5.60 -7.26
N ILE A 363 -1.10 4.37 -7.00
CA ILE A 363 -0.58 3.52 -5.92
C ILE A 363 0.93 3.30 -6.10
N TYR A 364 1.40 3.20 -7.34
CA TYR A 364 2.82 3.11 -7.71
C TYR A 364 3.34 4.42 -8.31
N GLY A 365 2.64 5.54 -8.14
CA GLY A 365 3.02 6.81 -8.75
C GLY A 365 2.90 6.87 -10.28
N CYS A 366 2.00 6.07 -10.87
CA CYS A 366 1.78 6.04 -12.33
C CYS A 366 0.54 6.85 -12.71
N ASP A 367 0.70 7.83 -13.59
CA ASP A 367 -0.39 8.67 -14.11
C ASP A 367 -0.98 8.17 -15.44
N ASN A 368 -0.39 7.14 -16.05
CA ASN A 368 -0.89 6.53 -17.29
C ASN A 368 -2.14 5.66 -17.01
N PRO A 369 -3.29 5.93 -17.64
CA PRO A 369 -4.52 5.15 -17.43
C PRO A 369 -4.37 3.67 -17.83
N TRP A 370 -3.51 3.37 -18.80
CA TRP A 370 -3.25 1.99 -19.21
C TRP A 370 -2.47 1.21 -18.15
N ALA A 371 -1.49 1.85 -17.50
CA ALA A 371 -0.78 1.24 -16.37
C ALA A 371 -1.74 0.91 -15.23
N GLY A 372 -2.62 1.87 -14.88
CA GLY A 372 -3.68 1.66 -13.90
C GLY A 372 -4.66 0.53 -14.27
N GLY A 373 -5.06 0.44 -15.54
CA GLY A 373 -5.88 -0.66 -16.05
C GLY A 373 -5.19 -2.02 -15.96
N ILE A 374 -3.89 -2.09 -16.27
CA ILE A 374 -3.07 -3.30 -16.12
C ILE A 374 -2.98 -3.70 -14.64
N PHE A 375 -2.81 -2.74 -13.71
CA PHE A 375 -2.79 -3.02 -12.28
C PHE A 375 -4.13 -3.57 -11.77
N LEU A 376 -5.26 -3.02 -12.23
CA LEU A 376 -6.58 -3.60 -11.96
C LEU A 376 -6.67 -5.03 -12.48
N GLY A 377 -6.19 -5.31 -13.70
CA GLY A 377 -6.11 -6.66 -14.24
C GLY A 377 -5.24 -7.61 -13.41
N ALA A 378 -4.10 -7.13 -12.91
CA ALA A 378 -3.22 -7.89 -12.03
C ALA A 378 -3.88 -8.23 -10.69
N ILE A 379 -4.64 -7.29 -10.10
CA ILE A 379 -5.40 -7.52 -8.88
C ILE A 379 -6.56 -8.48 -9.15
N LEU A 380 -7.29 -8.29 -10.26
CA LEU A 380 -8.41 -9.14 -10.68
C LEU A 380 -7.99 -10.61 -10.86
N LEU A 381 -6.81 -10.84 -11.42
CA LEU A 381 -6.24 -12.19 -11.56
C LEU A 381 -6.12 -12.89 -10.20
N SER A 382 -5.70 -12.17 -9.17
CA SER A 382 -5.56 -12.71 -7.82
C SER A 382 -6.91 -12.82 -7.11
N SER A 383 -7.67 -11.73 -7.04
CA SER A 383 -8.96 -11.65 -6.34
C SER A 383 -9.88 -10.61 -7.01
N PRO A 384 -11.02 -11.06 -7.59
CA PRO A 384 -12.06 -10.16 -8.07
C PRO A 384 -12.60 -9.20 -7.00
N LEU A 385 -12.71 -9.65 -5.74
CA LEU A 385 -13.18 -8.79 -4.66
C LEU A 385 -12.19 -7.66 -4.33
N MET A 386 -10.89 -7.92 -4.38
CA MET A 386 -9.88 -6.87 -4.22
C MET A 386 -9.95 -5.87 -5.38
N CYS A 387 -10.08 -6.36 -6.61
CA CYS A 387 -10.18 -5.49 -7.80
C CYS A 387 -11.42 -4.58 -7.72
N LEU A 388 -12.56 -5.12 -7.28
CA LEU A 388 -13.78 -4.34 -7.09
C LEU A 388 -13.57 -3.21 -6.07
N HIS A 389 -12.98 -3.52 -4.90
CA HIS A 389 -12.72 -2.50 -3.88
C HIS A 389 -11.64 -1.50 -4.30
N ALA A 390 -10.65 -1.92 -5.10
CA ALA A 390 -9.67 -1.00 -5.68
C ALA A 390 -10.34 0.07 -6.55
N ALA A 391 -11.26 -0.35 -7.43
CA ALA A 391 -12.04 0.54 -8.29
C ALA A 391 -13.00 1.43 -7.50
N ILE A 392 -13.73 0.87 -6.53
CA ILE A 392 -14.66 1.62 -5.67
C ILE A 392 -13.90 2.66 -4.84
N GLY A 393 -12.76 2.31 -4.23
CA GLY A 393 -11.97 3.24 -3.45
C GLY A 393 -11.42 4.39 -4.30
N SER A 394 -10.96 4.11 -5.52
CA SER A 394 -10.55 5.15 -6.47
C SER A 394 -11.71 6.10 -6.81
N LEU A 395 -12.90 5.55 -7.09
CA LEU A 395 -14.11 6.33 -7.34
C LEU A 395 -14.53 7.21 -6.13
N LEU A 396 -14.46 6.66 -4.91
CA LEU A 396 -14.77 7.43 -3.71
C LEU A 396 -13.76 8.56 -3.46
N GLY A 397 -12.50 8.36 -3.84
CA GLY A 397 -11.49 9.40 -3.87
C GLY A 397 -11.87 10.55 -4.81
N ILE A 398 -12.30 10.23 -6.03
CA ILE A 398 -12.81 11.22 -7.01
C ILE A 398 -13.99 12.01 -6.41
N ILE A 399 -14.96 11.32 -5.81
CA ILE A 399 -16.14 11.94 -5.18
C ILE A 399 -15.72 12.89 -4.05
N ALA A 400 -14.77 12.49 -3.21
CA ALA A 400 -14.23 13.33 -2.13
C ALA A 400 -13.46 14.56 -2.67
N GLY A 401 -12.74 14.41 -3.78
CA GLY A 401 -12.08 15.54 -4.45
C GLY A 401 -13.08 16.57 -4.96
N LEU A 402 -14.15 16.10 -5.62
CA LEU A 402 -15.23 16.96 -6.10
C LEU A 402 -15.98 17.63 -4.93
N SER A 403 -16.22 16.92 -3.82
CA SER A 403 -16.95 17.48 -2.67
C SER A 403 -16.18 18.61 -1.97
N LEU A 404 -14.84 18.60 -2.04
CA LEU A 404 -13.98 19.69 -1.55
C LEU A 404 -13.61 20.72 -2.63
N SER A 405 -14.24 20.67 -3.81
CA SER A 405 -13.93 21.57 -4.92
C SER A 405 -12.45 21.57 -5.29
N ALA A 406 -11.81 20.39 -5.24
CA ALA A 406 -10.41 20.25 -5.59
C ALA A 406 -10.19 20.59 -7.09
N PRO A 407 -9.03 21.17 -7.44
CA PRO A 407 -8.72 21.44 -8.84
C PRO A 407 -8.81 20.16 -9.69
N PHE A 408 -9.49 20.24 -10.84
CA PHE A 408 -9.85 19.07 -11.64
C PHE A 408 -8.61 18.29 -12.12
N GLU A 409 -7.51 18.98 -12.41
CA GLU A 409 -6.24 18.38 -12.80
C GLU A 409 -5.69 17.40 -11.75
N ASN A 410 -5.86 17.69 -10.45
CA ASN A 410 -5.43 16.79 -9.38
C ASN A 410 -6.31 15.53 -9.30
N ILE A 411 -7.60 15.68 -9.62
CA ILE A 411 -8.55 14.56 -9.72
C ILE A 411 -8.24 13.73 -10.96
N TYR A 412 -7.97 14.37 -12.11
CA TYR A 412 -7.62 13.72 -13.38
C TYR A 412 -6.29 12.99 -13.33
N ALA A 413 -5.32 13.54 -12.60
CA ALA A 413 -4.05 12.88 -12.30
C ALA A 413 -4.18 11.75 -11.26
N GLY A 414 -5.38 11.46 -10.74
CA GLY A 414 -5.65 10.37 -9.81
C GLY A 414 -5.13 10.58 -8.38
N LEU A 415 -4.68 11.79 -8.02
CA LEU A 415 -4.06 12.09 -6.71
C LEU A 415 -5.04 11.93 -5.54
N TRP A 416 -6.35 11.96 -5.81
CA TRP A 416 -7.38 11.71 -4.81
C TRP A 416 -7.75 10.23 -4.66
N GLY A 417 -7.39 9.38 -5.63
CA GLY A 417 -7.89 8.01 -5.72
C GLY A 417 -7.03 6.94 -5.03
N PHE A 418 -5.70 7.09 -5.03
CA PHE A 418 -4.79 5.98 -4.69
C PHE A 418 -4.82 5.59 -3.20
N ASN A 419 -4.81 6.57 -2.29
CA ASN A 419 -4.91 6.31 -0.85
C ASN A 419 -6.23 5.62 -0.50
N SER A 420 -7.34 6.13 -1.05
CA SER A 420 -8.68 5.58 -0.85
C SER A 420 -8.85 4.18 -1.47
N SER A 421 -8.21 3.93 -2.61
CA SER A 421 -8.15 2.61 -3.23
C SER A 421 -7.50 1.58 -2.30
N LEU A 422 -6.30 1.87 -1.78
CA LEU A 422 -5.61 0.99 -0.83
C LEU A 422 -6.43 0.74 0.45
N ALA A 423 -7.01 1.78 1.03
CA ALA A 423 -7.84 1.65 2.23
C ALA A 423 -9.08 0.77 1.96
N CYS A 424 -9.72 0.95 0.81
CA CYS A 424 -10.89 0.17 0.43
C CYS A 424 -10.55 -1.31 0.22
N ILE A 425 -9.42 -1.63 -0.42
CA ILE A 425 -8.93 -3.02 -0.55
C ILE A 425 -8.66 -3.62 0.84
N ALA A 426 -7.98 -2.87 1.72
CA ALA A 426 -7.56 -3.34 3.03
C ALA A 426 -8.76 -3.68 3.95
N ILE A 427 -9.77 -2.80 4.03
CA ILE A 427 -10.95 -3.03 4.86
C ILE A 427 -11.99 -3.92 4.15
N GLY A 428 -12.04 -3.90 2.82
CA GLY A 428 -13.00 -4.59 1.97
C GLY A 428 -12.78 -6.10 1.80
N GLY A 429 -12.45 -6.80 2.87
CA GLY A 429 -12.28 -8.26 2.86
C GLY A 429 -10.87 -8.76 3.17
N MET A 430 -9.86 -7.89 3.11
CA MET A 430 -8.46 -8.30 3.33
C MET A 430 -8.14 -8.45 4.83
N PHE A 431 -8.25 -7.37 5.60
CA PHE A 431 -7.96 -7.35 7.04
C PHE A 431 -9.22 -7.37 7.91
N MET A 432 -10.39 -7.20 7.31
CA MET A 432 -11.70 -7.46 7.90
C MET A 432 -12.41 -8.51 7.06
N ALA A 433 -13.11 -9.46 7.66
CA ALA A 433 -13.88 -10.43 6.90
C ALA A 433 -15.00 -9.70 6.13
N LEU A 434 -15.10 -9.94 4.82
CA LEU A 434 -16.08 -9.25 4.00
C LEU A 434 -17.50 -9.67 4.40
N THR A 435 -18.31 -8.72 4.82
CA THR A 435 -19.76 -8.76 5.08
C THR A 435 -20.36 -7.47 4.50
N TRP A 436 -21.69 -7.32 4.47
CA TRP A 436 -22.25 -6.05 4.01
C TRP A 436 -21.90 -4.89 4.97
N GLN A 437 -21.77 -5.19 6.27
CA GLN A 437 -21.36 -4.20 7.28
C GLN A 437 -19.91 -3.74 7.08
N THR A 438 -18.97 -4.69 6.88
CA THR A 438 -17.56 -4.33 6.63
C THR A 438 -17.35 -3.73 5.24
N HIS A 439 -18.20 -4.06 4.27
CA HIS A 439 -18.22 -3.35 2.99
C HIS A 439 -18.57 -1.87 3.18
N LEU A 440 -19.65 -1.53 3.91
CA LEU A 440 -19.98 -0.15 4.25
C LEU A 440 -18.86 0.55 5.04
N LEU A 441 -18.23 -0.18 5.97
CA LEU A 441 -17.07 0.32 6.71
C LEU A 441 -15.88 0.61 5.78
N ALA A 442 -15.66 -0.21 4.74
CA ALA A 442 -14.63 0.02 3.73
C ALA A 442 -14.92 1.28 2.89
N LEU A 443 -16.19 1.54 2.54
CA LEU A 443 -16.58 2.78 1.86
C LEU A 443 -16.32 4.01 2.74
N ALA A 444 -16.71 3.94 4.01
CA ALA A 444 -16.45 5.00 4.98
C ALA A 444 -14.95 5.24 5.19
N CYS A 445 -14.16 4.17 5.29
CA CYS A 445 -12.71 4.25 5.41
C CYS A 445 -12.08 4.89 4.17
N ALA A 446 -12.50 4.51 2.97
CA ALA A 446 -12.00 5.07 1.72
C ALA A 446 -12.28 6.57 1.60
N LEU A 447 -13.50 7.02 1.94
CA LEU A 447 -13.84 8.46 1.96
C LEU A 447 -13.04 9.22 3.02
N PHE A 448 -12.97 8.70 4.26
CA PHE A 448 -12.16 9.29 5.32
C PHE A 448 -10.69 9.42 4.90
N THR A 449 -10.16 8.40 4.25
CA THR A 449 -8.79 8.35 3.74
C THR A 449 -8.54 9.41 2.67
N ALA A 450 -9.51 9.69 1.79
CA ALA A 450 -9.38 10.74 0.77
C ALA A 450 -9.23 12.12 1.42
N TYR A 451 -10.09 12.44 2.39
CA TYR A 451 -10.05 13.70 3.12
C TYR A 451 -8.77 13.84 3.95
N LEU A 452 -8.33 12.76 4.61
CA LEU A 452 -7.04 12.74 5.28
C LEU A 452 -5.89 12.93 4.29
N GLY A 453 -6.02 12.41 3.06
CA GLY A 453 -5.08 12.63 1.97
C GLY A 453 -4.89 14.10 1.64
N ALA A 454 -5.98 14.84 1.46
CA ALA A 454 -5.92 16.29 1.25
C ALA A 454 -5.25 17.01 2.44
N SER A 455 -5.70 16.71 3.67
CA SER A 455 -5.17 17.30 4.89
C SER A 455 -3.66 17.11 5.03
N MET A 456 -3.17 15.88 4.91
CA MET A 456 -1.74 15.58 5.02
C MET A 456 -0.93 16.20 3.88
N SER A 457 -1.48 16.24 2.66
CA SER A 457 -0.80 16.88 1.52
C SER A 457 -0.57 18.36 1.77
N HIS A 458 -1.56 19.07 2.33
CA HIS A 458 -1.39 20.47 2.71
C HIS A 458 -0.37 20.66 3.83
N VAL A 459 -0.43 19.85 4.90
CA VAL A 459 0.50 19.96 6.03
C VAL A 459 1.93 19.65 5.61
N MET A 460 2.14 18.61 4.81
CA MET A 460 3.48 18.18 4.39
C MET A 460 4.08 19.08 3.32
N ALA A 461 3.26 19.72 2.47
CA ALA A 461 3.74 20.70 1.52
C ALA A 461 4.41 21.92 2.18
N VAL A 462 4.01 22.29 3.41
CA VAL A 462 4.67 23.38 4.18
C VAL A 462 6.15 23.07 4.47
N VAL A 463 6.49 21.78 4.63
CA VAL A 463 7.86 21.32 4.84
C VAL A 463 8.49 20.74 3.57
N GLY A 464 7.88 20.99 2.40
CA GLY A 464 8.40 20.56 1.11
C GLY A 464 8.30 19.06 0.83
N LEU A 465 7.39 18.35 1.49
CA LEU A 465 7.23 16.89 1.36
C LEU A 465 5.89 16.49 0.73
N PRO A 466 5.85 15.41 -0.07
CA PRO A 466 4.61 14.77 -0.50
C PRO A 466 4.02 13.90 0.60
N SER A 467 2.69 13.77 0.65
CA SER A 467 2.00 12.92 1.63
C SER A 467 2.11 11.42 1.35
N CYS A 468 2.32 11.04 0.08
CA CYS A 468 2.41 9.66 -0.36
C CYS A 468 1.26 8.81 0.20
N THR A 469 1.56 7.66 0.83
CA THR A 469 0.54 6.75 1.39
C THR A 469 0.45 6.80 2.92
N TRP A 470 0.98 7.86 3.55
CA TRP A 470 0.71 8.14 4.96
C TRP A 470 -0.79 8.19 5.28
N PRO A 471 -1.65 8.85 4.46
CA PRO A 471 -3.09 8.91 4.72
C PRO A 471 -3.73 7.52 4.78
N PHE A 472 -3.42 6.66 3.80
CA PHE A 472 -3.86 5.27 3.78
C PHE A 472 -3.44 4.52 5.06
N CYS A 473 -2.17 4.61 5.45
CA CYS A 473 -1.66 3.88 6.61
C CYS A 473 -2.38 4.30 7.90
N LEU A 474 -2.45 5.61 8.15
CA LEU A 474 -3.02 6.14 9.39
C LEU A 474 -4.52 5.90 9.46
N ALA A 475 -5.25 6.14 8.37
CA ALA A 475 -6.69 5.88 8.31
C ALA A 475 -7.00 4.40 8.49
N THR A 476 -6.33 3.52 7.77
CA THR A 476 -6.63 2.08 7.83
C THR A 476 -6.29 1.49 9.20
N LEU A 477 -5.17 1.89 9.81
CA LEU A 477 -4.83 1.48 11.19
C LEU A 477 -5.86 1.96 12.20
N LEU A 478 -6.33 3.20 12.08
CA LEU A 478 -7.41 3.73 12.92
C LEU A 478 -8.68 2.89 12.81
N PHE A 479 -9.08 2.52 11.59
CA PHE A 479 -10.26 1.69 11.35
C PHE A 479 -10.08 0.25 11.82
N LEU A 480 -8.87 -0.33 11.73
CA LEU A 480 -8.58 -1.67 12.28
C LEU A 480 -8.47 -1.69 13.81
N LEU A 481 -8.30 -0.54 14.45
CA LEU A 481 -8.35 -0.38 15.92
C LEU A 481 -9.77 -0.18 16.45
N LEU A 482 -10.75 0.09 15.57
CA LEU A 482 -12.14 0.20 15.96
C LEU A 482 -12.62 -1.12 16.57
N THR A 483 -13.15 -1.04 17.79
CA THR A 483 -13.84 -2.15 18.44
C THR A 483 -15.35 -1.93 18.37
N THR A 484 -16.11 -3.01 18.23
CA THR A 484 -17.57 -2.94 18.13
C THR A 484 -18.21 -4.20 18.69
N LYS A 485 -19.43 -4.07 19.21
CA LYS A 485 -20.25 -5.19 19.68
C LYS A 485 -20.97 -5.91 18.53
N ASN A 486 -20.92 -5.38 17.30
CA ASN A 486 -21.54 -6.03 16.15
C ASN A 486 -20.67 -7.22 15.68
N PRO A 487 -21.13 -8.48 15.81
CA PRO A 487 -20.31 -9.65 15.48
C PRO A 487 -19.99 -9.78 14.00
N ASN A 488 -20.72 -9.06 13.12
CA ASN A 488 -20.49 -9.08 11.67
C ASN A 488 -19.37 -8.15 11.20
N ILE A 489 -18.84 -7.31 12.09
CA ILE A 489 -17.64 -6.50 11.86
C ILE A 489 -16.49 -7.24 12.53
N TYR A 490 -15.87 -8.14 11.76
CA TYR A 490 -14.87 -9.06 12.27
C TYR A 490 -13.49 -8.75 11.68
N LYS A 491 -12.53 -8.45 12.55
CA LYS A 491 -11.12 -8.28 12.20
C LYS A 491 -10.46 -9.64 12.00
N MET A 492 -9.78 -9.82 10.86
CA MET A 492 -9.05 -11.04 10.57
C MET A 492 -7.78 -11.11 11.43
N PRO A 493 -7.48 -12.27 12.05
CA PRO A 493 -6.18 -12.50 12.65
C PRO A 493 -5.07 -12.42 11.60
N ILE A 494 -3.99 -11.67 11.83
CA ILE A 494 -2.95 -11.44 10.80
C ILE A 494 -2.35 -12.75 10.28
N SER A 495 -2.18 -13.74 11.14
CA SER A 495 -1.69 -15.08 10.78
C SER A 495 -2.61 -15.89 9.85
N LYS A 496 -3.86 -15.43 9.63
CA LYS A 496 -4.87 -16.09 8.78
C LYS A 496 -5.23 -15.27 7.54
N VAL A 497 -4.71 -14.05 7.41
CA VAL A 497 -4.97 -13.19 6.25
C VAL A 497 -4.33 -13.79 5.00
N THR A 498 -5.14 -13.95 3.96
CA THR A 498 -4.72 -14.42 2.62
C THR A 498 -5.30 -13.49 1.56
N TYR A 499 -6.53 -13.74 1.10
CA TYR A 499 -7.29 -12.86 0.19
C TYR A 499 -8.79 -12.94 0.50
N PRO A 500 -9.62 -11.95 0.10
CA PRO A 500 -10.99 -11.78 0.60
C PRO A 500 -11.90 -13.01 0.50
N GLU A 501 -11.83 -13.75 -0.60
CA GLU A 501 -12.64 -14.95 -0.83
C GLU A 501 -12.32 -16.05 0.20
N GLU A 502 -11.04 -16.31 0.48
CA GLU A 502 -10.59 -17.29 1.47
C GLU A 502 -10.80 -16.80 2.91
N ASN A 503 -10.53 -15.51 3.17
CA ASN A 503 -10.78 -14.86 4.46
C ASN A 503 -12.25 -14.95 4.87
N ARG A 504 -13.19 -14.77 3.92
CA ARG A 504 -14.63 -14.91 4.17
C ARG A 504 -15.00 -16.35 4.51
N ILE A 505 -14.38 -17.35 3.89
CA ILE A 505 -14.60 -18.76 4.22
C ILE A 505 -14.14 -19.04 5.66
N PHE A 506 -12.96 -18.57 6.04
CA PHE A 506 -12.44 -18.69 7.41
C PHE A 506 -13.41 -18.09 8.44
N TYR A 507 -13.87 -16.87 8.21
CA TYR A 507 -14.84 -16.20 9.07
C TYR A 507 -16.12 -17.02 9.23
N LEU A 508 -16.75 -17.46 8.14
CA LEU A 508 -18.00 -18.23 8.18
C LEU A 508 -17.82 -19.56 8.93
N GLN A 509 -16.66 -20.21 8.81
CA GLN A 509 -16.35 -21.42 9.57
C GLN A 509 -16.17 -21.13 11.06
N SER A 510 -15.48 -20.05 11.42
CA SER A 510 -15.34 -19.64 12.82
C SER A 510 -16.68 -19.29 13.48
N THR A 511 -17.53 -18.53 12.78
CA THR A 511 -18.85 -18.14 13.30
C THR A 511 -19.75 -19.36 13.51
N LYS A 512 -19.74 -20.33 12.59
CA LYS A 512 -20.49 -21.59 12.76
C LYS A 512 -20.04 -22.37 13.99
N ARG A 513 -18.74 -22.45 14.25
CA ARG A 513 -18.19 -23.11 15.44
C ARG A 513 -18.61 -22.41 16.74
N THR A 514 -18.67 -21.07 16.75
CA THR A 514 -19.14 -20.32 17.92
C THR A 514 -20.63 -20.55 18.19
N VAL A 515 -21.45 -20.71 17.15
CA VAL A 515 -22.89 -21.00 17.28
C VAL A 515 -23.16 -22.46 17.69
N GLN A 516 -22.27 -23.39 17.34
CA GLN A 516 -22.40 -24.84 17.62
C GLN A 516 -21.56 -25.32 18.82
N GLY A 517 -20.87 -24.43 19.53
CA GLY A 517 -20.09 -24.77 20.73
C GLY A 517 -21.00 -25.19 21.89
N PRO A 518 -20.53 -26.06 22.81
CA PRO A 518 -21.37 -26.64 23.85
C PRO A 518 -21.82 -25.55 24.82
N LEU A 519 -23.13 -25.30 24.84
CA LEU A 519 -23.85 -24.69 25.97
C LEU A 519 -24.17 -25.78 26.99
#